data_AF-A0A8J4U0C0-F1
#
_entry.id   AF-A0A8J4U0C0-F1
#
_cell.length_a   1.000
_cell.length_b   1.000
_cell.length_c   1.000
_cell.angle_alpha   90.00
_cell.angle_beta   90.00
_cell.angle_gamma   90.00
#
_symmetry.space_group_name_H-M   'P 1'
#
loop_
_entity.id
_entity.type
_entity.pdbx_description
1 polymer ?
#
loop_
_entity_poly.entity_id
_entity_poly.type
_entity_poly.pdbx_seq_one_letter_code
_entity_poly.pdbx_strand_id
1 'polypeptide(L)' 'PPELNPLAYEVVPMTVQTQNHKASINHAEPQSSTERRHCSFEQITPLSLSFTVKPDKAVTLYHATVDQKPVVLRMLN' A
#
# COMPACT_ATOMS: atom_id res chain seq x y z
N PRO A 1 30.32 34.44 36.79
CA PRO A 1 29.36 33.60 36.04
C PRO A 1 29.55 32.13 36.44
N PRO A 2 28.48 31.35 36.68
CA PRO A 2 28.63 29.94 37.01
C PRO A 2 29.23 29.21 35.80
N GLU A 3 30.38 28.59 35.99
CA GLU A 3 31.07 27.81 34.97
C GLU A 3 30.24 26.58 34.63
N LEU A 4 29.79 26.46 33.39
CA LEU A 4 29.15 25.26 32.88
C LEU A 4 30.17 24.13 32.91
N ASN A 5 30.05 23.19 33.86
CA ASN A 5 30.89 22.01 33.92
C ASN A 5 30.68 21.20 32.62
N PRO A 6 31.70 21.03 31.78
CA PRO A 6 31.57 20.35 30.48
C PRO A 6 31.25 18.85 30.61
N LEU A 7 31.30 18.29 31.84
CA LEU A 7 30.98 16.90 32.15
C LEU A 7 29.54 16.69 32.65
N ALA A 8 28.74 17.74 32.76
CA ALA A 8 27.33 17.64 33.16
C ALA A 8 26.46 17.28 31.95
N TYR A 9 26.45 16.01 31.56
CA TYR A 9 25.52 15.48 30.56
C TYR A 9 24.45 14.64 31.26
N GLU A 10 23.21 15.11 31.21
CA GLU A 10 22.04 14.33 31.60
C GLU A 10 21.72 13.35 30.47
N VAL A 11 22.00 12.06 30.70
CA VAL A 11 21.68 11.01 29.73
C VAL A 11 20.19 10.70 29.84
N VAL A 12 19.40 11.26 28.93
CA VAL A 12 18.00 10.91 28.78
C VAL A 12 17.92 9.58 28.02
N PRO A 13 17.29 8.52 28.56
CA PRO A 13 17.12 7.29 27.83
C PRO A 13 16.23 7.55 26.61
N MET A 14 16.77 7.32 25.41
CA MET A 14 15.96 7.23 24.20
C MET A 14 15.11 5.97 24.34
N THR A 15 13.88 6.10 24.83
CA THR A 15 12.88 5.06 24.66
C THR A 15 12.56 5.01 23.17
N VAL A 16 13.34 4.20 22.44
CA VAL A 16 12.91 3.71 21.15
C VAL A 16 11.68 2.86 21.47
N GLN A 17 10.49 3.47 21.36
CA GLN A 17 9.31 2.68 21.08
C GLN A 17 9.61 2.05 19.73
N THR A 18 10.23 0.87 19.76
CA THR A 18 9.91 -0.14 18.77
C THR A 18 8.43 -0.40 19.00
N GLN A 19 7.59 0.48 18.45
CA GLN A 19 6.31 0.05 17.97
C GLN A 19 6.69 -1.15 17.12
N ASN A 20 6.48 -2.33 17.69
CA ASN A 20 6.18 -3.51 16.95
C ASN A 20 4.95 -3.13 16.12
N HIS A 21 5.18 -2.36 15.03
CA HIS A 21 4.48 -2.52 13.78
C HIS A 21 4.88 -3.91 13.32
N LYS A 22 4.44 -4.93 14.07
CA LYS A 22 4.03 -6.19 13.48
C LYS A 22 2.90 -5.74 12.59
N ALA A 23 3.25 -5.31 11.38
CA ALA A 23 2.33 -5.31 10.27
C ALA A 23 1.72 -6.70 10.40
N SER A 24 0.44 -6.75 10.80
CA SER A 24 -0.27 -8.00 10.77
C SER A 24 -0.25 -8.33 9.30
N ILE A 25 0.69 -9.20 8.90
CA ILE A 25 0.71 -9.83 7.59
C ILE A 25 -0.47 -10.79 7.69
N ASN A 26 -1.67 -10.21 7.72
CA ASN A 26 -2.89 -10.91 7.39
C ASN A 26 -2.66 -11.19 5.92
N HIS A 27 -2.11 -12.37 5.64
CA HIS A 27 -2.03 -12.87 4.29
C HIS A 27 -3.44 -12.72 3.72
N ALA A 28 -3.59 -11.81 2.76
CA ALA A 28 -4.85 -11.63 2.09
C ALA A 28 -5.17 -12.98 1.46
N GLU A 29 -6.23 -13.63 1.94
CA GLU A 29 -6.65 -14.91 1.40
C GLU A 29 -6.91 -14.71 -0.10
N PRO A 30 -6.32 -15.53 -0.99
CA PRO A 30 -6.56 -15.42 -2.41
C PRO A 30 -8.06 -15.52 -2.66
N GLN A 31 -8.69 -14.41 -3.05
CA GLN A 31 -10.11 -14.43 -3.37
C GLN A 31 -10.31 -15.34 -4.58
N SER A 32 -11.29 -16.25 -4.48
CA SER A 32 -11.70 -17.07 -5.62
C SER A 32 -12.26 -16.17 -6.72
N SER A 33 -11.88 -16.46 -7.97
CA SER A 33 -12.42 -15.74 -9.12
C SER A 33 -13.92 -15.97 -9.18
N THR A 34 -14.69 -14.90 -9.02
CA THR A 34 -16.14 -14.92 -9.21
C THR A 34 -16.45 -14.34 -10.58
N GLU A 35 -17.17 -15.10 -11.40
CA GLU A 35 -17.71 -14.59 -12.66
C GLU A 35 -18.77 -13.53 -12.33
N ARG A 36 -18.60 -12.34 -12.91
CA ARG A 36 -19.57 -11.25 -12.77
C ARG A 36 -20.57 -11.31 -13.92
N ARG A 37 -21.82 -10.89 -13.66
CA ARG A 37 -22.83 -10.74 -14.72
C ARG A 37 -22.39 -9.71 -15.76
N HIS A 38 -22.93 -9.85 -16.96
CA HIS A 38 -22.73 -8.90 -18.06
C HIS A 38 -23.08 -7.48 -17.60
N CYS A 39 -22.06 -6.62 -17.47
CA CYS A 39 -22.16 -5.21 -17.15
C CYS A 39 -21.11 -4.46 -17.97
N SER A 40 -21.36 -3.17 -18.20
CA SER A 40 -20.44 -2.30 -18.93
C SER A 40 -19.51 -1.58 -17.95
N PHE A 41 -18.27 -1.37 -18.38
CA PHE A 41 -17.31 -0.51 -17.69
C PHE A 41 -17.36 0.89 -18.27
N GLU A 42 -17.37 1.90 -17.40
CA GLU A 42 -17.37 3.31 -17.78
C GLU A 42 -16.13 4.03 -17.23
N GLN A 43 -15.81 5.20 -17.79
CA GLN A 43 -14.75 6.10 -17.31
C GLN A 43 -13.36 5.45 -17.18
N ILE A 44 -13.02 4.55 -18.12
CA ILE A 44 -11.79 3.77 -18.10
C ILE A 44 -10.57 4.68 -18.26
N THR A 45 -9.74 4.75 -17.23
CA THR A 45 -8.52 5.59 -17.19
C THR A 45 -7.32 4.76 -16.74
N PRO A 46 -6.18 4.78 -17.43
CA PRO A 46 -5.01 3.98 -17.05
C PRO A 46 -4.44 4.45 -15.71
N LEU A 47 -4.01 3.50 -14.88
CA LEU A 47 -3.34 3.75 -13.60
C LEU A 47 -1.84 3.54 -13.73
N SER A 48 -1.08 4.53 -13.25
CA SER A 48 0.37 4.38 -13.12
C SER A 48 0.71 3.44 -11.97
N LEU A 49 1.56 2.45 -12.24
CA LEU A 49 2.03 1.52 -11.23
C LEU A 49 3.11 2.20 -10.38
N SER A 50 2.86 2.38 -9.09
CA SER A 50 3.85 2.86 -8.12
C SER A 50 4.70 1.74 -7.51
N PHE A 51 4.47 0.49 -7.92
CA PHE A 51 5.12 -0.70 -7.39
C PHE A 51 5.64 -1.61 -8.49
N THR A 52 6.69 -2.36 -8.19
CA THR A 52 7.26 -3.34 -9.13
C THR A 52 6.35 -4.54 -9.26
N VAL A 53 5.90 -4.81 -10.48
CA VAL A 53 5.22 -6.06 -10.84
C VAL A 53 6.26 -7.07 -11.28
N LYS A 54 6.05 -8.36 -10.97
CA LYS A 54 6.94 -9.43 -11.43
C LYS A 54 7.06 -9.38 -12.96
N PRO A 55 8.28 -9.46 -13.53
CA PRO A 55 8.52 -9.26 -14.96
C PRO A 55 7.82 -10.31 -15.85
N ASP A 56 7.55 -11.50 -15.30
CA ASP A 56 6.82 -12.59 -15.98
C ASP A 56 5.30 -12.34 -16.09
N LYS A 57 4.79 -11.25 -15.50
CA LYS A 57 3.37 -10.89 -15.51
C LYS A 57 3.21 -9.42 -15.82
N ALA A 58 3.21 -9.06 -17.10
CA ALA A 58 2.76 -7.74 -17.51
C ALA A 58 1.30 -7.57 -17.07
N VAL A 59 1.03 -6.59 -16.20
CA VAL A 59 -0.32 -6.22 -15.81
C VAL A 59 -0.50 -4.73 -16.06
N THR A 60 -1.63 -4.38 -16.66
CA THR A 60 -2.04 -2.97 -16.76
C THR A 60 -3.24 -2.77 -15.86
N LEU A 61 -3.19 -1.73 -15.03
CA LEU A 61 -4.29 -1.37 -14.15
C LEU A 61 -5.06 -0.19 -14.75
N TYR A 62 -6.38 -0.22 -14.60
CA TYR A 62 -7.26 0.87 -14.99
C TYR A 62 -8.22 1.20 -13.85
N HIS A 63 -8.51 2.48 -13.67
CA HIS A 63 -9.64 2.95 -12.90
C HIS A 63 -10.88 2.95 -13.80
N ALA A 64 -12.00 2.45 -13.31
CA ALA A 64 -13.26 2.46 -14.04
C ALA A 64 -14.43 2.55 -13.07
N THR A 65 -15.64 2.67 -13.60
CA THR A 65 -16.88 2.58 -12.85
C THR A 65 -17.76 1.46 -13.40
N VAL A 66 -18.47 0.77 -12.49
CA VAL A 66 -19.50 -0.24 -12.79
C VAL A 66 -20.68 0.03 -11.88
N ASP A 67 -21.87 0.21 -12.43
CA ASP A 67 -23.09 0.54 -11.64
C ASP A 67 -22.86 1.71 -10.68
N GLN A 68 -22.17 2.77 -11.16
CA GLN A 68 -21.77 3.95 -10.38
C GLN A 68 -20.81 3.66 -9.20
N LYS A 69 -20.23 2.46 -9.13
CA LYS A 69 -19.23 2.09 -8.13
C LYS A 69 -17.83 2.15 -8.74
N PRO A 70 -16.86 2.80 -8.08
CA PRO A 70 -15.49 2.80 -8.53
C PRO A 70 -14.90 1.39 -8.40
N VAL A 71 -14.18 0.96 -9.44
CA VAL A 71 -13.49 -0.34 -9.50
C VAL A 71 -12.09 -0.17 -10.08
N VAL A 72 -11.21 -1.12 -9.77
CA VAL A 72 -9.91 -1.26 -10.41
C VAL A 72 -9.93 -2.49 -11.30
N LEU A 73 -9.67 -2.28 -12.59
CA LEU A 73 -9.54 -3.35 -13.56
C LEU A 73 -8.08 -3.78 -13.66
N ARG A 74 -7.86 -5.09 -13.68
CA ARG A 74 -6.55 -5.70 -13.93
C ARG A 74 -6.60 -6.41 -15.28
N MET A 75 -5.88 -5.88 -16.25
CA MET A 75 -5.68 -6.52 -17.55
C MET A 75 -4.53 -7.53 -17.43
N LEU A 76 -4.81 -8.76 -17.86
CA LEU A 76 -3.83 -9.84 -17.97
C LEU A 76 -3.49 -10.00 -19.45
N ASN A 77 -2.21 -9.89 -19.79
CA ASN A 77 -1.70 -10.03 -21.15
C ASN A 77 -1.22 -11.45 -21.41
#